data_AF-A0A829F3A1-F1
#
_entry.id   AF-A0A829F3A1-F1
#
_cell.length_a   1.000
_cell.length_b   1.000
_cell.length_c   1.000
_cell.angle_alpha   90.00
_cell.angle_beta   90.00
_cell.angle_gamma   90.00
#
_symmetry.space_group_name_H-M   'P 1'
#
loop_
_entity.id
_entity.type
_entity.pdbx_description
1 polymer ?
#
loop_
_entity_poly.entity_id
_entity_poly.type
_entity_poly.pdbx_seq_one_letter_code
_entity_poly.pdbx_strand_id
1 'polypeptide(L)'
;MDLLIRNIEEKYINKIDKRCEELTVKTGKKWSRNQYLKVLIENDFDHALLNYKKDQFDRLLEKFVDIQTYNTKTLEEYIATNNQLIGLLIE
;
A
#
# COMPACT_ATOMS: atom_id res chain seq x y z
N MET A 1 5.09 2.92 29.55
CA MET A 1 5.47 1.50 29.66
C MET A 1 6.84 1.40 29.03
N ASP A 2 7.80 0.79 29.73
CA ASP A 2 9.21 0.85 29.35
C ASP A 2 9.67 -0.50 28.81
N LEU A 3 10.52 -0.47 27.79
CA LEU A 3 10.98 -1.66 27.09
C LEU A 3 12.51 -1.73 27.19
N LEU A 4 13.01 -2.87 27.67
CA LEU A 4 14.43 -3.14 27.81
C LEU A 4 14.87 -4.25 26.86
N ILE A 5 15.68 -3.89 25.86
CA ILE A 5 16.19 -4.84 24.87
C ILE A 5 17.60 -5.27 25.31
N ARG A 6 17.84 -6.58 25.39
CA ARG A 6 19.13 -7.18 25.80
C ARG A 6 19.62 -8.15 24.74
N ASN A 7 20.91 -8.51 24.81
CA ASN A 7 21.54 -9.50 23.94
C ASN A 7 21.41 -9.20 22.43
N ILE A 8 21.43 -7.92 22.05
CA ILE A 8 21.51 -7.52 20.64
C ILE A 8 22.94 -7.72 20.16
N GLU A 9 23.12 -8.38 19.01
CA GLU A 9 24.44 -8.49 18.40
C GLU A 9 25.01 -7.10 18.05
N GLU A 10 26.29 -6.90 18.36
CA GLU A 10 26.99 -5.63 18.19
C GLU A 10 26.89 -5.07 16.77
N LYS A 11 26.90 -5.95 15.75
CA LYS A 11 26.74 -5.57 14.34
C LYS A 11 25.46 -4.76 14.08
N TYR A 12 24.37 -5.03 14.81
CA TYR A 12 23.11 -4.30 14.67
C TYR A 12 23.12 -2.99 15.46
N ILE A 13 23.78 -2.96 16.62
CA ILE A 13 23.99 -1.73 17.40
C ILE A 13 24.78 -0.72 16.55
N ASN A 14 25.86 -1.15 15.92
CA ASN A 14 26.69 -0.30 15.06
C ASN A 14 25.92 0.22 13.83
N LYS A 15 25.02 -0.60 13.27
CA LYS A 15 24.14 -0.14 12.19
C LYS A 15 23.15 0.92 12.68
N ILE A 16 22.55 0.73 13.86
CA ILE A 16 21.64 1.73 14.46
C ILE A 16 22.38 3.05 14.67
N ASP A 17 23.60 3.01 15.20
CA ASP A 17 24.42 4.21 15.40
C ASP A 17 24.69 4.95 14.11
N LYS A 18 25.16 4.23 13.09
CA LYS A 18 25.40 4.82 11.78
C LYS A 18 24.15 5.49 11.20
N ARG A 19 22.97 4.88 11.38
CA ARG A 19 21.69 5.48 10.95
C ARG A 19 21.33 6.72 11.76
N CYS A 20 21.55 6.71 13.06
CA CYS A 20 21.35 7.90 13.91
C CYS A 20 22.27 9.06 13.46
N GLU A 21 23.52 8.78 13.12
CA GLU A 21 24.46 9.78 12.58
C GLU A 21 23.99 10.31 11.22
N GLU A 22 23.65 9.43 10.29
CA GLU A 22 23.11 9.80 8.96
C GLU A 22 21.88 10.69 9.08
N LEU A 23 20.94 10.34 9.97
CA LEU A 23 19.74 11.15 10.22
C LEU A 23 20.08 12.48 10.87
N THR A 24 21.04 12.51 11.79
CA THR A 24 21.48 13.76 12.43
C THR A 24 22.03 14.75 11.42
N VAL A 25 22.87 14.27 10.49
CA VAL A 25 23.42 15.09 9.41
C VAL A 25 22.31 15.58 8.50
N LYS A 26 21.36 14.72 8.11
CA LYS A 26 20.29 15.07 7.16
C LYS A 26 19.23 16.01 7.73
N THR A 27 18.84 15.83 8.99
CA THR A 27 17.76 16.62 9.60
C THR A 27 18.26 17.81 10.42
N GLY A 28 19.58 17.96 10.59
CA GLY A 28 20.18 19.02 11.41
C GLY A 28 19.87 18.91 12.91
N LYS A 29 19.34 17.77 13.37
CA LYS A 29 18.92 17.54 14.77
C LYS A 29 19.57 16.26 15.26
N LYS A 30 20.15 16.28 16.47
CA LYS A 30 20.75 15.07 17.07
C LYS A 30 19.71 13.97 17.26
N TRP A 31 19.94 12.81 16.65
CA TRP A 31 19.15 11.59 16.83
C TRP A 31 19.82 10.67 17.85
N SER A 32 19.04 10.25 18.85
CA SER A 32 19.47 9.20 19.79
C SER A 32 18.99 7.82 19.32
N ARG A 33 19.66 6.76 19.76
CA ARG A 33 19.21 5.37 19.53
C ARG A 33 17.76 5.17 19.96
N ASN A 34 17.38 5.70 21.12
CA ASN A 34 16.01 5.58 21.64
C ASN A 34 15.00 6.25 20.71
N GLN A 35 15.27 7.49 20.28
CA GLN A 35 14.39 8.18 19.34
C GLN A 35 14.27 7.43 18.01
N TYR A 36 15.38 6.92 17.49
CA TYR A 36 15.37 6.12 16.26
C TYR A 36 14.55 4.83 16.41
N LEU A 37 14.73 4.10 17.51
CA LEU A 37 14.00 2.86 17.78
C LEU A 37 12.50 3.10 17.98
N LYS A 38 12.10 4.20 18.64
CA LYS A 38 10.69 4.57 18.77
C LYS A 38 10.03 4.75 17.40
N VAL A 39 10.67 5.50 16.50
CA VAL A 39 10.16 5.71 15.15
C VAL A 39 10.06 4.40 14.38
N LEU A 40 11.06 3.51 14.51
CA LEU A 40 10.98 2.19 13.86
C LEU A 40 9.82 1.35 14.37
N ILE A 41 9.63 1.29 15.70
CA ILE A 41 8.55 0.53 16.31
C ILE A 41 7.19 1.09 15.88
N GLU A 42 7.00 2.41 15.95
CA GLU A 42 5.76 3.07 15.55
C GLU A 42 5.45 2.87 14.06
N ASN A 43 6.47 2.98 13.19
CA ASN A 43 6.31 2.80 11.75
C ASN A 43 6.03 1.33 11.37
N ASP A 44 6.63 0.37 12.07
CA ASP A 44 6.43 -1.06 11.81
C ASP A 44 4.99 -1.51 12.15
N PHE A 45 4.39 -0.94 13.21
CA PHE A 45 2.97 -1.17 13.53
C PHE A 45 2.04 -0.76 12.39
N ASP A 46 2.37 0.31 11.67
CA ASP A 46 1.57 0.77 10.52
C ASP A 46 1.84 -0.06 9.26
N HIS A 47 3.02 -0.66 9.11
CA HIS A 47 3.42 -1.34 7.88
C HIS A 47 2.64 -2.62 7.58
N ALA A 48 2.38 -3.45 8.59
CA ALA A 48 1.56 -4.66 8.42
C ALA A 48 0.10 -4.30 8.04
N LEU A 49 -0.44 -3.26 8.67
CA LEU A 49 -1.78 -2.76 8.37
C LEU A 49 -1.84 -2.10 6.99
N LEU A 50 -0.79 -1.39 6.58
CA LEU A 50 -0.67 -0.77 5.26
C LEU A 50 -0.64 -1.83 4.15
N ASN A 51 0.17 -2.88 4.32
CA ASN A 51 0.22 -4.00 3.38
C ASN A 51 -1.15 -4.69 3.26
N TYR A 52 -1.81 -4.95 4.40
CA TYR A 52 -3.17 -5.51 4.39
C TYR A 52 -4.18 -4.59 3.66
N LYS A 53 -4.16 -3.28 3.92
CA LYS A 53 -5.03 -2.31 3.24
C LYS A 53 -4.75 -2.25 1.74
N LYS A 54 -3.49 -2.31 1.34
CA LYS A 54 -3.09 -2.36 -0.07
C LYS A 54 -3.64 -3.61 -0.76
N ASP A 55 -3.47 -4.79 -0.16
CA ASP A 55 -4.00 -6.04 -0.72
C ASP A 55 -5.53 -6.02 -0.85
N GLN A 56 -6.24 -5.41 0.10
CA GLN A 56 -7.70 -5.23 -0.01
C GLN A 56 -8.09 -4.27 -1.13
N PHE A 57 -7.34 -3.18 -1.30
CA PHE A 57 -7.55 -2.22 -2.38
C PHE A 57 -7.29 -2.84 -3.75
N ASP A 58 -6.21 -3.59 -3.90
CA ASP A 58 -5.86 -4.28 -5.15
C ASP A 58 -6.96 -5.31 -5.52
N ARG A 59 -7.49 -6.06 -4.55
CA ARG A 59 -8.65 -6.96 -4.75
C ARG A 59 -9.92 -6.22 -5.17
N LEU A 60 -10.17 -5.03 -4.61
CA LEU A 60 -11.32 -4.22 -4.99
C LEU A 60 -11.18 -3.67 -6.41
N LEU A 61 -9.97 -3.26 -6.80
CA LEU A 61 -9.69 -2.81 -8.16
C LEU A 61 -9.89 -3.93 -9.18
N GLU A 62 -9.40 -5.13 -8.90
CA GLU A 62 -9.60 -6.30 -9.77
C GLU A 62 -11.09 -6.57 -10.00
N LYS A 63 -11.88 -6.66 -8.92
CA LYS A 63 -13.34 -6.82 -9.02
C LYS A 63 -14.03 -5.68 -9.77
N PHE A 64 -13.56 -4.46 -9.57
CA PHE A 64 -14.11 -3.29 -10.27
C PHE A 64 -13.85 -3.38 -11.77
N VAL A 65 -12.63 -3.75 -12.18
CA VAL A 65 -12.27 -3.96 -13.58
C VAL A 65 -13.14 -5.05 -14.19
N ASP A 66 -13.28 -6.20 -13.53
CA ASP A 66 -14.12 -7.31 -14.00
C ASP A 66 -15.58 -6.88 -14.24
N ILE A 67 -16.15 -6.14 -13.28
CA ILE A 67 -17.52 -5.61 -13.39
C ILE A 67 -17.63 -4.62 -14.55
N GLN A 68 -16.66 -3.72 -14.72
CA GLN A 68 -16.69 -2.76 -15.82
C GLN A 68 -16.57 -3.46 -17.18
N THR A 69 -15.68 -4.45 -17.32
CA THR A 69 -15.56 -5.24 -18.54
C THR A 69 -16.85 -5.97 -18.87
N TYR A 70 -17.50 -6.58 -17.87
CA TYR A 70 -18.80 -7.23 -18.04
C TYR A 70 -19.90 -6.24 -18.48
N ASN A 71 -19.96 -5.07 -17.84
CA ASN A 71 -20.95 -4.04 -18.15
C ASN A 71 -20.74 -3.47 -19.57
N THR A 72 -19.50 -3.20 -19.96
CA THR A 72 -19.18 -2.72 -21.31
C THR A 72 -19.64 -3.73 -22.36
N LYS A 73 -19.32 -5.02 -22.17
CA LYS A 73 -19.76 -6.07 -23.08
C LYS A 73 -21.29 -6.17 -23.16
N THR A 74 -21.97 -6.10 -22.03
CA THR A 74 -23.44 -6.15 -21.99
C THR A 74 -24.06 -4.95 -22.72
N LEU A 75 -23.48 -3.77 -22.57
CA LEU A 75 -23.93 -2.56 -23.28
C LEU A 75 -23.67 -2.65 -24.79
N GLU A 76 -22.53 -3.21 -25.21
CA GLU A 76 -22.23 -3.46 -26.62
C GLU A 76 -23.25 -4.42 -27.24
N GLU A 77 -23.56 -5.52 -26.55
CA GLU A 77 -24.59 -6.48 -26.98
C GLU A 77 -25.99 -5.84 -27.05
N TYR A 78 -26.33 -5.00 -26.08
CA TYR A 78 -27.58 -4.24 -26.08
C TYR A 78 -27.68 -3.28 -27.27
N ILE A 79 -26.60 -2.53 -27.55
CA ILE A 79 -26.53 -1.61 -28.70
C ILE A 79 -26.66 -2.40 -30.01
N ALA A 80 -25.94 -3.51 -30.15
CA ALA A 80 -26.00 -4.35 -31.34
C ALA A 80 -27.43 -4.88 -31.59
N THR A 81 -28.08 -5.39 -30.54
CA THR A 81 -29.46 -5.90 -30.61
C THR A 81 -30.44 -4.80 -31.01
N ASN A 82 -30.31 -3.61 -30.41
CA ASN A 82 -31.17 -2.48 -30.75
C ASN A 82 -30.97 -2.02 -32.20
N ASN A 83 -29.73 -1.96 -32.69
CA ASN A 83 -29.45 -1.60 -34.08
C ASN A 83 -30.07 -2.62 -35.05
N GLN A 84 -30.04 -3.91 -34.74
CA GLN A 84 -30.71 -4.95 -35.53
C GLN A 84 -32.24 -4.76 -35.52
N LEU A 85 -32.84 -4.52 -34.36
CA LEU A 85 -34.28 -4.26 -34.24
C LEU A 85 -34.71 -3.02 -35.03
N ILE A 86 -33.93 -1.95 -34.96
CA ILE A 86 -34.19 -0.72 -35.73
C ILE A 86 -34.09 -1.01 -37.23
N GLY A 87 -33.10 -1.78 -37.68
CA GLY A 87 -32.99 -2.19 -39.08
C GLY A 87 -34.24 -2.93 -39.58
N LEU A 88 -34.75 -3.88 -38.80
CA LEU A 88 -35.98 -4.63 -39.11
C LEU A 88 -37.26 -3.79 -39.12
N LEU A 89 -37.26 -2.62 -38.47
CA LEU A 89 -38.43 -1.72 -38.42
C LEU A 89 -38.40 -0.66 -39.53
N ILE A 90 -37.24 -0.42 -40.14
CA ILE A 90 -37.04 0.60 -41.18
C ILE A 90 -37.05 -0.04 -42.60
N GLU A 91 -36.70 -1.32 -42.73
CA GLU A 91 -36.97 -2.14 -43.94
C GLU A 91 -38.41 -2.66 -43.98
#